data_AF-A0A7C1PHJ2-F1
#
_entry.id   AF-A0A7C1PHJ2-F1
#
_cell.length_a   1.000
_cell.length_b   1.000
_cell.length_c   1.000
_cell.angle_alpha   90.00
_cell.angle_beta   90.00
_cell.angle_gamma   90.00
#
_symmetry.space_group_name_H-M   'P 1'
#
loop_
_entity.id
_entity.type
_entity.pdbx_description
1 polymer ?
#
loop_
_entity_poly.entity_id
_entity_poly.type
_entity_poly.pdbx_seq_one_letter_code
_entity_poly.pdbx_strand_id
1 'polypeptide(L)'
;KEKRRIRDKKRKILIAERSIGEESKKIEKATVIIEETDLLKKQLEKEHLTLSKRIEGARKQKLKRELSLNIHKRLSPSFSCLTFMLIGIPLGIMTRSSSMLVSLGVSFILILFFYYPLVATGLILAENITFPIIPSVWGANVFNFIVGLVLFRNIFNK
;
A
#
# COMPACT_ATOMS: atom_id res chain seq x y z
N LYS A 1 14.62 46.71 -77.22
CA LYS A 1 13.80 46.76 -75.96
C LYS A 1 13.45 45.36 -75.45
N GLU A 2 13.07 44.41 -76.32
CA GLU A 2 12.78 42.99 -76.00
C GLU A 2 13.81 42.28 -75.12
N LYS A 3 15.10 42.29 -75.51
CA LYS A 3 16.16 41.54 -74.80
C LYS A 3 16.39 41.99 -73.34
N ARG A 4 16.08 43.25 -73.00
CA ARG A 4 16.15 43.74 -71.60
C ARG A 4 14.97 43.19 -70.78
N ARG A 5 13.76 43.21 -71.33
CA ARG A 5 12.55 42.67 -70.67
C ARG A 5 12.67 41.18 -70.36
N ILE A 6 13.26 40.41 -71.29
CA ILE A 6 13.52 38.98 -71.10
C ILE A 6 14.52 38.74 -69.96
N ARG A 7 15.57 39.57 -69.87
CA ARG A 7 16.62 39.45 -68.84
C ARG A 7 16.07 39.77 -67.44
N ASP A 8 15.22 40.79 -67.32
CA ASP A 8 14.59 41.16 -66.05
C ASP A 8 13.60 40.11 -65.57
N LYS A 9 12.77 39.55 -66.48
CA LYS A 9 11.91 38.42 -66.16
C LYS A 9 12.72 37.22 -65.69
N LYS A 10 13.82 36.90 -66.37
CA LYS A 10 14.71 35.79 -65.99
C LYS A 10 15.34 36.00 -64.62
N ARG A 11 15.72 37.24 -64.26
CA ARG A 11 16.19 37.58 -62.91
C ARG A 11 15.12 37.39 -61.84
N LYS A 12 13.89 37.87 -62.09
CA LYS A 12 12.78 37.72 -61.14
C LYS A 12 12.43 36.25 -60.90
N ILE A 13 12.45 35.44 -61.94
CA ILE A 13 12.26 33.99 -61.85
C ILE A 13 13.37 33.36 -61.02
N LEU A 14 14.64 33.72 -61.26
CA LEU A 14 15.77 33.17 -60.52
C LEU A 14 15.74 33.52 -59.03
N ILE A 15 15.27 34.73 -58.68
CA ILE A 15 15.08 35.16 -57.28
C ILE A 15 13.93 34.38 -56.64
N ALA A 16 12.82 34.20 -57.36
CA ALA A 16 11.68 33.40 -56.89
C ALA A 16 12.08 31.93 -56.66
N GLU A 17 12.80 31.30 -57.58
CA GLU A 17 13.31 29.93 -57.43
C GLU A 17 14.25 29.79 -56.21
N ARG A 18 15.10 30.80 -55.97
CA ARG A 18 15.98 30.81 -54.80
C ARG A 18 15.19 30.93 -53.49
N SER A 19 14.20 31.81 -53.40
CA SER A 19 13.33 31.94 -52.22
C SER A 19 12.50 30.68 -51.98
N ILE A 20 11.95 30.06 -53.03
CA ILE A 20 11.23 28.78 -52.95
C ILE A 20 12.15 27.66 -52.42
N GLY A 21 13.40 27.63 -52.89
CA GLY A 21 14.40 26.68 -52.41
C GLY A 21 14.76 26.85 -50.93
N GLU A 22 14.83 28.09 -50.43
CA GLU A 22 15.06 28.36 -49.00
C GLU A 22 13.87 27.96 -48.11
N GLU A 23 12.65 28.24 -48.55
CA GLU A 23 11.44 27.82 -47.85
C GLU A 23 11.28 26.30 -47.84
N SER A 24 11.57 25.64 -48.96
CA SER A 24 11.53 24.17 -49.06
C SER A 24 12.51 23.51 -48.07
N LYS A 25 13.72 24.06 -47.93
CA LYS A 25 14.70 23.60 -46.93
C LYS A 25 14.23 23.79 -45.49
N LYS A 26 13.48 24.86 -45.19
CA LYS A 26 12.92 25.08 -43.84
C LYS A 26 11.79 24.09 -43.56
N ILE A 27 10.94 23.83 -44.55
CA ILE A 27 9.85 22.85 -44.46
C ILE A 27 10.42 21.45 -44.24
N GLU A 28 11.45 21.04 -44.98
CA GLU A 28 12.09 19.74 -44.80
C GLU A 28 12.63 19.54 -43.38
N LYS A 29 13.33 20.54 -42.82
CA LYS A 29 13.81 20.50 -41.43
C LYS A 29 12.67 20.44 -40.41
N ALA A 30 11.61 21.22 -40.60
CA ALA A 30 10.45 21.18 -39.72
C ALA A 30 9.77 19.80 -39.75
N THR A 31 9.71 19.16 -40.92
CA THR A 31 9.12 17.83 -41.11
C THR A 31 9.89 16.77 -40.32
N VAL A 32 11.23 16.80 -40.38
CA VAL A 32 12.10 15.88 -39.62
C VAL A 32 11.94 16.06 -38.10
N ILE A 33 11.88 17.30 -37.63
CA ILE A 33 11.68 17.59 -36.19
C ILE A 33 10.33 17.06 -35.72
N ILE A 34 9.27 17.21 -36.51
CA ILE A 34 7.94 16.70 -36.18
C ILE A 34 7.97 15.17 -36.03
N GLU A 35 8.63 14.46 -36.95
CA GLU A 35 8.76 13.01 -36.89
C GLU A 35 9.54 12.53 -35.65
N GLU A 36 10.65 13.20 -35.32
CA GLU A 36 11.42 12.93 -34.11
C GLU A 36 10.57 13.16 -32.84
N THR A 37 9.80 14.25 -32.79
CA THR A 37 8.92 14.53 -31.65
C THR A 37 7.76 13.53 -31.52
N ASP A 38 7.23 13.01 -32.62
CA ASP A 38 6.18 11.98 -32.59
C ASP A 38 6.71 10.64 -32.05
N LEU A 39 7.95 10.29 -32.43
CA LEU A 39 8.63 9.11 -31.92
C LEU A 39 8.88 9.21 -30.41
N LEU A 40 9.37 10.36 -29.94
CA LEU A 40 9.60 10.64 -28.51
C LEU A 40 8.29 10.61 -27.70
N LYS A 41 7.20 11.16 -28.24
CA LYS A 41 5.87 11.08 -27.60
C LYS A 41 5.41 9.63 -27.45
N LYS A 42 5.55 8.81 -28.48
CA LYS A 42 5.19 7.38 -28.42
C LYS A 42 6.03 6.61 -27.39
N GLN A 43 7.30 6.96 -27.24
CA GLN A 43 8.15 6.37 -26.20
C GLN A 43 7.68 6.79 -24.80
N LEU A 44 7.43 8.07 -24.60
CA LEU A 44 6.96 8.63 -23.33
C LEU A 44 5.61 8.03 -22.92
N GLU A 45 4.66 7.89 -23.85
CA GLU A 45 3.36 7.25 -23.59
C GLU A 45 3.50 5.78 -23.16
N LYS A 46 4.40 5.03 -23.80
CA LYS A 46 4.69 3.64 -23.41
C LYS A 46 5.28 3.57 -22.00
N GLU A 47 6.23 4.44 -21.67
CA GLU A 47 6.80 4.51 -20.32
C GLU A 47 5.74 4.83 -19.28
N HIS A 48 4.91 5.85 -19.50
CA HIS A 48 3.80 6.18 -18.61
C HIS A 48 2.79 5.03 -18.45
N LEU A 49 2.49 4.30 -19.52
CA LEU A 49 1.62 3.14 -19.45
C LEU A 49 2.24 2.00 -18.61
N THR A 50 3.54 1.76 -18.73
CA THR A 50 4.22 0.75 -17.90
C THR A 50 4.28 1.16 -16.43
N LEU A 51 4.53 2.44 -16.15
CA LEU A 51 4.60 2.97 -14.79
C LEU A 51 3.23 2.98 -14.11
N SER A 52 2.17 3.41 -14.80
CA SER A 52 0.81 3.39 -14.28
C SER A 52 0.32 1.97 -13.98
N LYS A 53 0.63 0.98 -14.84
CA LYS A 53 0.34 -0.44 -14.57
C LYS A 53 1.05 -0.94 -13.31
N ARG A 54 2.32 -0.57 -13.09
CA ARG A 54 3.07 -0.95 -11.89
C ARG A 54 2.47 -0.33 -10.63
N ILE A 55 2.12 0.96 -10.67
CA ILE A 55 1.48 1.67 -9.56
C ILE A 55 0.12 1.04 -9.25
N GLU A 56 -0.69 0.76 -10.27
CA GLU A 56 -2.02 0.16 -10.08
C GLU A 56 -1.92 -1.24 -9.45
N GLY A 57 -0.96 -2.05 -9.89
CA GLY A 57 -0.67 -3.35 -9.28
C GLY A 57 -0.28 -3.24 -7.80
N ALA A 58 0.66 -2.34 -7.49
CA ALA A 58 1.09 -2.08 -6.12
C ALA A 58 -0.05 -1.54 -5.24
N ARG A 59 -0.89 -0.64 -5.79
CA ARG A 59 -2.06 -0.08 -5.12
C ARG A 59 -3.09 -1.15 -4.78
N LYS A 60 -3.40 -2.05 -5.71
CA LYS A 60 -4.33 -3.17 -5.48
C LYS A 60 -3.82 -4.10 -4.37
N GLN A 61 -2.53 -4.41 -4.36
CA GLN A 61 -1.93 -5.23 -3.31
C GLN A 61 -2.00 -4.55 -1.93
N LYS A 62 -1.68 -3.26 -1.87
CA LYS A 62 -1.77 -2.47 -0.64
C LYS A 62 -3.21 -2.41 -0.11
N LEU A 63 -4.19 -2.12 -0.97
CA LEU A 63 -5.61 -2.09 -0.62
C LEU A 63 -6.10 -3.45 -0.08
N LYS A 64 -5.73 -4.56 -0.74
CA LYS A 64 -6.08 -5.90 -0.27
C LYS A 64 -5.52 -6.19 1.12
N ARG A 65 -4.27 -5.81 1.37
CA ARG A 65 -3.60 -5.98 2.67
C ARG A 65 -4.29 -5.13 3.74
N GLU A 66 -4.54 -3.85 3.47
CA GLU A 66 -5.23 -2.94 4.39
C GLU A 66 -6.64 -3.44 4.73
N LEU A 67 -7.39 -3.91 3.74
CA LEU A 67 -8.73 -4.45 3.96
C LEU A 67 -8.69 -5.68 4.90
N SER A 68 -7.76 -6.61 4.64
CA SER A 68 -7.57 -7.79 5.50
C SER A 68 -7.16 -7.40 6.93
N LEU A 69 -6.25 -6.45 7.08
CA LEU A 69 -5.83 -5.92 8.39
C LEU A 69 -7.01 -5.33 9.16
N ASN A 70 -7.83 -4.51 8.51
CA ASN A 70 -8.98 -3.88 9.13
C ASN A 70 -10.02 -4.90 9.61
N ILE A 71 -10.24 -5.98 8.84
CA ILE A 71 -11.13 -7.08 9.24
C ILE A 71 -10.59 -7.75 10.50
N HIS A 72 -9.33 -8.18 10.51
CA HIS A 72 -8.76 -8.88 11.67
C HIS A 72 -8.64 -7.98 12.90
N LYS A 73 -8.33 -6.70 12.72
CA LYS A 73 -8.28 -5.70 13.81
C LYS A 73 -9.61 -5.56 14.53
N ARG A 74 -10.74 -5.73 13.83
CA ARG A 74 -12.10 -5.71 14.40
C ARG A 74 -12.48 -7.05 15.04
N LEU A 75 -12.09 -8.17 14.44
CA LEU A 75 -12.45 -9.51 14.92
C LEU A 75 -11.66 -9.97 16.15
N SER A 76 -10.38 -9.61 16.23
CA SER A 76 -9.49 -10.09 17.29
C SER A 76 -9.96 -9.68 18.71
N PRO A 77 -10.37 -8.42 18.97
CA PRO A 77 -10.92 -8.04 20.28
C PRO A 77 -12.25 -8.73 20.62
N SER A 78 -13.05 -9.12 19.62
CA SER A 78 -14.27 -9.89 19.88
C SER A 78 -13.95 -11.30 20.34
N PHE A 79 -12.88 -11.92 19.80
CA PHE A 79 -12.46 -13.26 20.19
C PHE A 79 -11.76 -13.30 21.56
N SER A 80 -11.21 -12.17 22.02
CA SER A 80 -10.48 -12.12 23.29
C SER A 80 -11.36 -12.45 24.49
N CYS A 81 -12.67 -12.23 24.41
CA CYS A 81 -13.61 -12.60 25.48
C CYS A 81 -13.55 -14.09 25.84
N LEU A 82 -13.37 -14.97 24.84
CA LEU A 82 -13.25 -16.41 25.04
C LEU A 82 -11.94 -16.75 25.77
N THR A 83 -10.84 -16.11 25.36
CA THR A 83 -9.54 -16.32 26.00
C THR A 83 -9.51 -15.78 27.44
N PHE A 84 -10.21 -14.68 27.72
CA PHE A 84 -10.34 -14.17 29.09
C PHE A 84 -11.24 -15.02 29.95
N MET A 85 -12.30 -15.59 29.41
CA MET A 85 -13.10 -16.57 30.15
C MET A 85 -12.23 -17.78 30.54
N LEU A 86 -11.39 -18.25 29.61
CA LEU A 86 -10.49 -19.37 29.85
C LEU A 86 -9.43 -19.09 30.93
N ILE A 87 -9.02 -17.83 31.10
CA ILE A 87 -8.09 -17.40 32.16
C ILE A 87 -8.86 -17.11 33.46
N GLY A 88 -10.00 -16.41 33.38
CA GLY A 88 -10.74 -15.92 34.53
C GLY A 88 -11.37 -17.03 35.39
N ILE A 89 -11.85 -18.11 34.75
CA ILE A 89 -12.40 -19.28 35.47
C ILE A 89 -11.35 -19.91 36.40
N PRO A 90 -10.18 -20.36 35.91
CA PRO A 90 -9.18 -21.00 36.75
C PRO A 90 -8.60 -20.04 37.78
N LEU A 91 -8.36 -18.77 37.41
CA LEU A 91 -7.93 -17.77 38.39
C LEU A 91 -8.95 -17.62 39.51
N GLY A 92 -10.24 -17.51 39.21
CA GLY A 92 -11.29 -17.39 40.21
C GLY A 92 -11.36 -18.58 41.17
N ILE A 93 -11.12 -19.79 40.68
CA ILE A 93 -11.03 -21.01 41.52
C ILE A 93 -9.78 -20.96 42.41
N MET A 94 -8.63 -20.54 41.86
CA MET A 94 -7.36 -20.50 42.59
C MET A 94 -7.28 -19.42 43.66
N THR A 95 -7.89 -18.25 43.47
CA THR A 95 -7.75 -17.14 44.42
C THR A 95 -8.37 -17.42 45.78
N ARG A 96 -9.17 -18.50 45.93
CA ARG A 96 -9.81 -18.94 47.19
C ARG A 96 -10.44 -17.80 48.00
N SER A 97 -10.80 -16.71 47.32
CA SER A 97 -11.32 -15.49 47.93
C SER A 97 -12.82 -15.64 48.03
N SER A 98 -13.37 -15.52 49.25
CA SER A 98 -14.82 -15.52 49.48
C SER A 98 -15.57 -14.48 48.65
N SER A 99 -14.87 -13.47 48.10
CA SER A 99 -15.42 -12.38 47.34
C SER A 99 -15.11 -12.50 45.84
N MET A 100 -16.18 -12.62 45.03
CA MET A 100 -16.15 -12.56 43.57
C MET A 100 -15.46 -11.29 43.02
N LEU A 101 -15.48 -10.19 43.78
CA LEU A 101 -14.83 -8.93 43.39
C LEU A 101 -13.31 -9.06 43.25
N VAL A 102 -12.66 -9.90 44.07
CA VAL A 102 -11.19 -10.03 44.06
C VAL A 102 -10.71 -10.76 42.82
N SER A 103 -11.40 -11.84 42.42
CA SER A 103 -11.08 -12.58 41.18
C SER A 103 -11.33 -11.74 39.92
N LEU A 104 -12.38 -10.91 39.92
CA LEU A 104 -12.61 -9.94 38.86
C LEU A 104 -11.52 -8.87 38.80
N GLY A 105 -11.10 -8.32 39.95
CA GLY A 105 -10.04 -7.32 40.02
C GLY A 105 -8.70 -7.83 39.49
N VAL A 106 -8.30 -9.05 39.86
CA VAL A 106 -7.07 -9.67 39.34
C VAL A 106 -7.14 -9.90 37.82
N SER A 107 -8.29 -10.35 37.32
CA SER A 107 -8.51 -10.53 35.88
C SER A 107 -8.41 -9.19 35.13
N PHE A 108 -8.95 -8.11 35.71
CA PHE A 108 -8.90 -6.78 35.12
C PHE A 108 -7.48 -6.22 35.06
N ILE A 109 -6.69 -6.42 36.11
CA ILE A 109 -5.26 -6.04 36.14
C ILE A 109 -4.48 -6.80 35.06
N LEU A 110 -4.72 -8.10 34.90
CA LEU A 110 -4.08 -8.89 33.84
C LEU A 110 -4.44 -8.36 32.44
N ILE A 111 -5.70 -8.02 32.22
CA ILE A 111 -6.15 -7.44 30.95
C ILE A 111 -5.46 -6.10 30.67
N LEU A 112 -5.42 -5.20 31.67
CA LEU A 112 -4.92 -3.85 31.48
C LEU A 112 -3.39 -3.81 31.32
N PHE A 113 -2.66 -4.60 32.10
CA PHE A 113 -1.20 -4.56 32.13
C PHE A 113 -0.52 -5.56 31.18
N PHE A 114 -1.17 -6.66 30.82
CA PHE A 114 -0.59 -7.64 29.90
C PHE A 114 -1.26 -7.61 28.53
N TYR A 115 -2.58 -7.78 28.46
CA TYR A 115 -3.24 -7.91 27.17
C TYR A 115 -3.22 -6.62 26.35
N TYR A 116 -3.57 -5.48 26.96
CA TYR A 116 -3.68 -4.22 26.22
C TYR A 116 -2.34 -3.76 25.60
N PRO A 117 -1.20 -3.81 26.32
CA PRO A 117 0.11 -3.53 25.72
C PRO A 117 0.46 -4.52 24.60
N LEU A 118 0.17 -5.81 24.76
CA LEU A 118 0.48 -6.82 23.76
C LEU A 118 -0.30 -6.60 22.46
N VAL A 119 -1.57 -6.21 22.56
CA VAL A 119 -2.40 -5.81 21.42
C VAL A 119 -1.87 -4.52 20.79
N ALA A 120 -1.51 -3.52 21.59
CA ALA A 120 -0.95 -2.27 21.10
C ALA A 120 0.35 -2.48 20.31
N THR A 121 1.27 -3.29 20.84
CA THR A 121 2.51 -3.67 20.14
C THR A 121 2.20 -4.45 18.86
N GLY A 122 1.25 -5.38 18.89
CA GLY A 122 0.80 -6.13 17.72
C GLY A 122 0.23 -5.24 16.62
N LEU A 123 -0.50 -4.20 16.98
CA LEU A 123 -1.03 -3.19 16.05
C LEU A 123 0.08 -2.39 15.37
N ILE A 124 1.04 -1.90 16.16
CA ILE A 124 2.22 -1.19 15.63
C ILE A 124 2.99 -2.13 14.66
N LEU A 125 3.10 -3.41 15.01
CA LEU A 125 3.77 -4.40 14.17
C LEU A 125 2.99 -4.72 12.88
N ALA A 126 1.65 -4.69 12.92
CA ALA A 126 0.80 -4.92 11.76
C ALA A 126 0.84 -3.77 10.75
N GLU A 127 1.04 -2.54 11.21
CA GLU A 127 1.24 -1.35 10.37
C GLU A 127 2.55 -1.42 9.57
N ASN A 128 3.56 -2.11 10.11
CA ASN A 128 4.77 -2.41 9.37
C ASN A 128 4.48 -3.44 8.25
N ILE A 129 4.75 -3.06 6.99
CA ILE A 129 4.47 -3.89 5.81
C ILE A 129 5.24 -5.23 5.87
N THR A 130 6.38 -5.26 6.55
CA THR A 130 7.28 -6.41 6.68
C THR A 130 6.68 -7.58 7.47
N PHE A 131 5.79 -7.33 8.42
CA PHE A 131 5.25 -8.39 9.28
C PHE A 131 3.92 -8.95 8.77
N PRO A 132 3.66 -10.27 8.89
CA PRO A 132 2.37 -10.84 8.53
C PRO A 132 1.24 -10.34 9.46
N ILE A 133 0.09 -9.99 8.90
CA ILE A 133 -1.06 -9.41 9.64
C ILE A 133 -1.58 -10.35 10.74
N ILE A 134 -1.71 -11.64 10.42
CA ILE A 134 -2.34 -12.63 11.30
C ILE A 134 -1.63 -12.75 12.64
N PRO A 135 -0.32 -13.09 12.73
CA PRO A 135 0.37 -13.21 14.01
C PRO A 135 0.45 -11.88 14.77
N SER A 136 0.55 -10.74 14.07
CA SER A 136 0.60 -9.43 14.71
C SER A 136 -0.71 -9.09 15.43
N VAL A 137 -1.87 -9.41 14.85
CA VAL A 137 -3.18 -9.07 15.41
C VAL A 137 -3.73 -10.14 16.35
N TRP A 138 -3.41 -11.41 16.10
CA TRP A 138 -3.92 -12.55 16.87
C TRP A 138 -2.94 -13.06 17.94
N GLY A 139 -1.68 -12.63 17.90
CA GLY A 139 -0.63 -13.12 18.80
C GLY A 139 -1.00 -12.98 20.27
N ALA A 140 -1.62 -11.86 20.66
CA ALA A 140 -2.08 -11.65 22.03
C ALA A 140 -3.18 -12.65 22.46
N ASN A 141 -4.12 -12.96 21.57
CA ASN A 141 -5.18 -13.95 21.84
C ASN A 141 -4.60 -15.36 21.93
N VAL A 142 -3.70 -15.73 21.02
CA VAL A 142 -3.03 -17.05 21.04
C VAL A 142 -2.22 -17.22 22.33
N PHE A 143 -1.48 -16.19 22.73
CA PHE A 143 -0.74 -16.18 23.98
C PHE A 143 -1.67 -16.39 25.18
N ASN A 144 -2.75 -15.61 25.29
CA ASN A 144 -3.73 -15.77 26.36
C ASN A 144 -4.40 -17.15 26.35
N PHE A 145 -4.70 -17.69 25.17
CA PHE A 145 -5.26 -19.02 25.03
C PHE A 145 -4.32 -20.10 25.60
N ILE A 146 -3.03 -20.02 25.28
CA ILE A 146 -2.01 -20.93 25.82
C ILE A 146 -1.90 -20.79 27.34
N VAL A 147 -1.84 -19.56 27.86
CA VAL A 147 -1.80 -19.30 29.31
C VAL A 147 -3.02 -19.88 30.02
N GLY A 148 -4.22 -19.65 29.47
CA GLY A 148 -5.47 -20.20 30.01
C GLY A 148 -5.48 -21.72 30.06
N LEU A 149 -5.03 -22.38 28.98
CA LEU A 149 -4.90 -23.85 28.95
C LEU A 149 -3.92 -24.39 29.99
N VAL A 150 -2.77 -23.73 30.16
CA VAL A 150 -1.76 -24.13 31.16
C VAL A 150 -2.32 -23.99 32.57
N LEU A 151 -3.04 -22.90 32.86
CA LEU A 151 -3.69 -22.71 34.16
C LEU A 151 -4.72 -23.79 34.45
N PHE A 152 -5.59 -24.09 33.48
CA PHE A 152 -6.57 -25.16 33.62
C PHE A 152 -5.90 -26.51 33.88
N ARG A 153 -4.84 -26.84 33.13
CA ARG A 153 -4.10 -28.09 33.34
C ARG A 153 -3.50 -28.17 34.75
N ASN A 154 -2.98 -27.07 35.28
CA ASN A 154 -2.42 -27.03 36.64
C ASN A 154 -3.50 -27.27 37.71
N ILE A 155 -4.72 -26.77 37.50
CA ILE A 155 -5.83 -27.00 38.42
C ILE A 155 -6.31 -28.46 38.38
N PHE A 156 -6.45 -29.05 37.18
CA PHE A 156 -6.91 -30.43 37.04
C PHE A 156 -5.89 -31.48 37.49
N ASN A 157 -4.59 -31.17 37.40
CA ASN A 157 -3.53 -32.07 37.83
C ASN A 157 -3.21 -31.99 39.33
N LYS A 158 -4.00 -31.24 40.10
CA LYS A 158 -3.85 -31.05 41.54
C LYS A 158 -4.95 -31.79 42.30
#